data_AF-A0A963LNH5-F1
#
_entry.id   AF-A0A963LNH5-F1
#
_cell.length_a   1.000
_cell.length_b   1.000
_cell.length_c   1.000
_cell.angle_alpha   90.00
_cell.angle_beta   90.00
_cell.angle_gamma   90.00
#
_symmetry.space_group_name_H-M   'P 1'
#
loop_
_entity.id
_entity.type
_entity.pdbx_description
1 polymer ?
#
loop_
_entity_poly.entity_id
_entity_poly.type
_entity_poly.pdbx_seq_one_letter_code
_entity_poly.pdbx_strand_id
1 'polypeptide(L)'
;MDRPDTILIYAINRTDAWWKHVGENLGFARNVVVTDIRGKGDCDVIDDFYDAYRRQRTQPNAPMAVLSAEEVDDVIARCRLLRWLPTRQARGMVVAMEHAFTRVLDRVDPALVLSFPIDRYVSDVLERLARRRNIPYVELTASLISGMSMLMYRGQLVKTAAAPSPDMVREQVQTIAKPDFTPSYVQTAVRYTSSRWWKTFIYFRIRGLGFKLISWFKRDALNLHYLDAQAFLGHKPRLADRRIVDMVDWQWRDKIDAFPKHKRVFFGLQLFPEASIDYWLANRELIDYEDLLIDAATAFSRAGFQILVKDHPSQFGFRQCALLDRLLALPNVVLLPYEVSGNEAISLVGSNFTLTGTLGLQAALLGLVSVASPTYYTTPGDFLTFNSRAAIPDLPALVQATPPATALEQRQERILTHLLQGSFEGDFFSFRGFSSDAPHPGAKTLAEELGRQLRAVLNRSRQALHA
;
A
#
# COMPACT_ATOMS: atom_id res chain seq x y z
N MET A 1 12.80 -5.60 34.01
CA MET A 1 11.37 -5.47 34.33
C MET A 1 10.60 -5.96 33.13
N ASP A 2 9.73 -6.94 33.30
CA ASP A 2 8.85 -7.39 32.20
C ASP A 2 7.96 -6.21 31.80
N ARG A 3 8.07 -5.75 30.54
CA ARG A 3 7.14 -4.75 30.01
C ARG A 3 5.70 -5.27 30.20
N PRO A 4 4.76 -4.40 30.58
CA PRO A 4 3.36 -4.80 30.73
C PRO A 4 2.85 -5.46 29.44
N ASP A 5 2.04 -6.52 29.55
CA ASP A 5 1.41 -7.23 28.41
C ASP A 5 0.27 -6.38 27.80
N THR A 6 0.61 -5.14 27.43
CA THR A 6 -0.28 -4.12 26.87
C THR A 6 -0.03 -3.97 25.38
N ILE A 7 -1.09 -4.01 24.58
CA ILE A 7 -1.05 -3.71 23.15
C ILE A 7 -1.71 -2.36 22.85
N LEU A 8 -1.04 -1.54 22.03
CA LEU A 8 -1.63 -0.32 21.47
C LEU A 8 -2.10 -0.60 20.04
N ILE A 9 -3.37 -0.31 19.74
CA ILE A 9 -3.98 -0.54 18.44
C ILE A 9 -4.32 0.82 17.83
N TYR A 10 -3.76 1.15 16.68
CA TYR A 10 -4.15 2.37 15.94
C TYR A 10 -5.31 2.07 14.99
N ALA A 11 -6.43 2.73 15.24
CA ALA A 11 -7.65 2.60 14.46
C ALA A 11 -7.89 3.82 13.57
N ILE A 12 -8.26 3.56 12.31
CA ILE A 12 -8.65 4.58 11.33
C ILE A 12 -10.17 4.78 11.35
N ASN A 13 -10.64 5.76 10.56
CA ASN A 13 -12.05 6.12 10.45
C ASN A 13 -12.99 4.92 10.32
N ARG A 14 -13.95 4.84 11.26
CA ARG A 14 -15.02 3.82 11.35
C ARG A 14 -14.53 2.39 11.59
N THR A 15 -13.34 2.22 12.17
CA THR A 15 -12.81 0.90 12.52
C THR A 15 -12.55 0.74 14.01
N ASP A 16 -12.82 1.78 14.82
CA ASP A 16 -12.56 1.79 16.26
C ASP A 16 -13.37 0.74 17.02
N ALA A 17 -14.68 0.60 16.74
CA ALA A 17 -15.50 -0.42 17.39
C ALA A 17 -15.04 -1.85 17.06
N TRP A 18 -14.66 -2.10 15.80
CA TRP A 18 -14.11 -3.37 15.38
C TRP A 18 -12.75 -3.65 16.05
N TRP A 19 -11.87 -2.65 16.11
CA TRP A 19 -10.58 -2.79 16.78
C TRP A 19 -10.69 -3.01 18.28
N LYS A 20 -11.69 -2.43 18.96
CA LYS A 20 -11.97 -2.73 20.37
C LYS A 20 -12.34 -4.21 20.54
N HIS A 21 -13.28 -4.69 19.73
CA HIS A 21 -13.69 -6.09 19.76
C HIS A 21 -12.53 -7.05 19.44
N VAL A 22 -11.73 -6.75 18.41
CA VAL A 22 -10.52 -7.51 18.11
C VAL A 22 -9.57 -7.48 19.31
N GLY A 23 -9.27 -6.30 19.85
CA GLY A 23 -8.37 -6.08 20.99
C GLY A 23 -8.73 -6.88 22.23
N GLU A 24 -10.03 -6.96 22.56
CA GLU A 24 -10.57 -7.76 23.67
C GLU A 24 -10.33 -9.27 23.49
N ASN A 25 -10.22 -9.74 22.23
CA ASN A 25 -10.08 -11.16 21.87
C ASN A 25 -8.65 -11.53 21.43
N LEU A 26 -7.69 -10.60 21.42
CA LEU A 26 -6.28 -10.91 21.13
C LEU A 26 -5.60 -11.73 22.23
N GLY A 27 -6.21 -11.78 23.42
CA GLY A 27 -5.70 -12.48 24.59
C GLY A 27 -4.60 -11.74 25.35
N PHE A 28 -4.32 -10.46 25.08
CA PHE A 28 -3.40 -9.62 25.86
C PHE A 28 -4.04 -9.15 27.18
N ALA A 29 -3.24 -8.93 28.23
CA ALA A 29 -3.75 -8.47 29.53
C ALA A 29 -4.44 -7.10 29.46
N ARG A 30 -3.96 -6.22 28.58
CA ARG A 30 -4.57 -4.91 28.32
C ARG A 30 -4.45 -4.57 26.84
N ASN A 31 -5.52 -3.99 26.28
CA ASN A 31 -5.50 -3.38 24.95
C ASN A 31 -5.95 -1.92 25.06
N VAL A 32 -5.41 -1.06 24.19
CA VAL A 32 -5.81 0.35 24.08
C VAL A 32 -5.96 0.69 22.61
N VAL A 33 -7.15 1.13 22.21
CA VAL A 33 -7.41 1.63 20.85
C VAL A 33 -7.22 3.14 20.81
N VAL A 34 -6.23 3.60 20.02
CA VAL A 34 -5.97 5.02 19.78
C VAL A 34 -6.44 5.42 18.37
N THR A 35 -7.00 6.61 18.23
CA THR A 35 -7.45 7.15 16.92
C THR A 35 -6.98 8.58 16.68
N ASP A 36 -6.97 8.99 15.40
CA ASP A 36 -6.90 10.39 14.97
C ASP A 36 -8.29 10.99 14.73
N ILE A 37 -9.29 10.56 15.50
CA ILE A 37 -10.66 11.06 15.40
C ILE A 37 -11.17 11.39 16.79
N ARG A 38 -11.48 12.68 16.99
CA ARG A 38 -11.96 13.21 18.26
C ARG A 38 -13.11 12.38 18.83
N GLY A 39 -12.95 11.90 20.07
CA GLY A 39 -13.95 11.13 20.80
C GLY A 39 -14.16 9.70 20.29
N LYS A 40 -13.21 9.13 19.55
CA LYS A 40 -13.25 7.74 19.08
C LYS A 40 -12.08 6.92 19.63
N GLY A 41 -12.28 5.61 19.72
CA GLY A 41 -11.34 4.71 20.40
C GLY A 41 -11.47 4.81 21.93
N ASP A 42 -10.44 4.36 22.64
CA ASP A 42 -10.27 4.54 24.08
C ASP A 42 -9.57 5.87 24.40
N CYS A 43 -8.76 6.34 23.45
CA CYS A 43 -8.24 7.69 23.43
C CYS A 43 -8.03 8.20 22.01
N ASP A 44 -7.96 9.51 21.85
CA ASP A 44 -7.60 10.16 20.59
C ASP A 44 -6.45 11.15 20.78
N VAL A 45 -5.80 11.51 19.67
CA VAL A 45 -4.63 12.40 19.65
C VAL A 45 -4.97 13.85 19.27
N ILE A 46 -6.24 14.18 19.07
CA ILE A 46 -6.62 15.40 18.33
C ILE A 46 -6.33 16.67 19.12
N ASP A 47 -6.71 16.73 20.40
CA ASP A 47 -6.50 17.95 21.19
C ASP A 47 -5.02 18.20 21.47
N ASP A 48 -4.28 17.14 21.81
CA ASP A 48 -2.82 17.18 21.99
C ASP A 48 -2.10 17.64 20.71
N PHE A 49 -2.56 17.16 19.55
CA PHE A 49 -2.07 17.59 18.24
C PHE A 49 -2.34 19.09 18.02
N TYR A 50 -3.56 19.58 18.25
CA TYR A 50 -3.88 20.99 18.01
C TYR A 50 -3.15 21.93 18.98
N ASP A 51 -2.97 21.52 20.24
CA ASP A 51 -2.17 22.26 21.22
C ASP A 51 -0.69 22.35 20.80
N ALA A 52 -0.11 21.25 20.33
CA ALA A 52 1.25 21.24 19.79
C ALA A 52 1.36 22.09 18.52
N TYR A 53 0.41 21.95 17.59
CA TYR A 53 0.40 22.70 16.34
C TYR A 53 0.30 24.22 16.56
N ARG A 54 -0.54 24.67 17.52
CA ARG A 54 -0.62 26.09 17.90
C ARG A 54 0.71 26.61 18.45
N ARG A 55 1.38 25.84 19.31
CA ARG A 55 2.71 26.18 19.84
C ARG A 55 3.76 26.27 18.73
N GLN A 56 3.77 25.34 17.78
CA GLN A 56 4.68 25.37 16.62
C GLN A 56 4.45 26.60 15.73
N ARG A 57 3.22 27.13 15.65
CA ARG A 57 2.95 28.36 14.90
C ARG A 57 3.56 29.59 15.57
N THR A 58 3.54 29.67 16.90
CA THR A 58 4.12 30.79 17.66
C THR A 58 5.62 30.66 17.86
N GLN A 59 6.14 29.43 17.84
CA GLN A 59 7.56 29.10 17.99
C GLN A 59 8.02 28.17 16.85
N PRO A 60 8.32 28.70 15.65
CA PRO A 60 8.61 27.89 14.46
C PRO A 60 9.87 27.04 14.56
N ASN A 61 10.75 27.40 15.51
CA ASN A 61 12.02 26.71 15.78
C ASN A 61 11.96 25.87 17.05
N ALA A 62 10.75 25.57 17.56
CA ALA A 62 10.62 24.68 18.69
C ALA A 62 11.24 23.31 18.32
N PRO A 63 12.18 22.81 19.14
CA PRO A 63 12.92 21.60 18.81
C PRO A 63 11.96 20.41 18.67
N MET A 64 12.25 19.54 17.70
CA MET A 64 11.64 18.22 17.61
C MET A 64 12.09 17.41 18.81
N ALA A 65 11.19 16.60 19.38
CA ALA A 65 11.49 15.88 20.62
C ALA A 65 12.27 14.59 20.35
N VAL A 66 11.95 13.90 19.26
CA VAL A 66 12.38 12.53 18.96
C VAL A 66 12.74 12.38 17.48
N LEU A 67 11.93 12.89 16.56
CA LEU A 67 12.18 12.74 15.12
C LEU A 67 13.27 13.69 14.62
N SER A 68 14.13 13.20 13.73
CA SER A 68 15.12 14.05 13.06
C SER A 68 14.49 14.90 11.95
N ALA A 69 15.20 15.93 11.49
CA ALA A 69 14.74 16.76 10.38
C ALA A 69 14.55 15.94 9.09
N GLU A 70 15.45 14.99 8.83
CA GLU A 70 15.40 14.07 7.70
C GLU A 70 14.19 13.14 7.79
N GLU A 71 13.90 12.61 8.98
CA GLU A 71 12.70 11.77 9.20
C GLU A 71 11.42 12.57 8.95
N VAL A 72 11.35 13.83 9.37
CA VAL A 72 10.21 14.70 9.07
C VAL A 72 10.06 14.93 7.57
N ASP A 73 11.16 15.21 6.86
CA ASP A 73 11.11 15.43 5.41
C ASP A 73 10.74 14.15 4.65
N ASP A 74 11.15 12.98 5.12
CA ASP A 74 10.74 11.68 4.57
C ASP A 74 9.23 11.42 4.81
N VAL A 75 8.71 11.66 6.02
CA VAL A 75 7.26 11.57 6.31
C VAL A 75 6.44 12.47 5.38
N ILE A 76 6.91 13.71 5.16
CA ILE A 76 6.25 14.67 4.26
C ILE A 76 6.24 14.15 2.82
N ALA A 77 7.39 13.68 2.34
CA ALA A 77 7.53 13.20 0.96
C ALA A 77 6.65 11.97 0.67
N ARG A 78 6.51 11.08 1.65
CA ARG A 78 5.66 9.87 1.55
C ARG A 78 4.18 10.19 1.68
N CYS A 79 3.78 11.21 2.43
CA CYS A 79 2.37 11.50 2.57
C CYS A 79 1.77 12.18 1.34
N ARG A 80 0.76 11.53 0.74
CA ARG A 80 -0.02 12.05 -0.40
C ARG A 80 -0.67 13.41 -0.18
N LEU A 81 -0.86 13.79 1.09
CA LEU A 81 -1.39 15.08 1.51
C LEU A 81 -0.26 16.06 1.79
N LEU A 82 0.67 15.72 2.70
CA LEU A 82 1.65 16.67 3.22
C LEU A 82 2.58 17.22 2.14
N ARG A 83 2.95 16.42 1.13
CA ARG A 83 3.82 16.86 0.03
C ARG A 83 3.23 17.99 -0.83
N TRP A 84 1.92 18.24 -0.71
CA TRP A 84 1.21 19.31 -1.42
C TRP A 84 0.83 20.50 -0.52
N LEU A 85 1.18 20.46 0.76
CA LEU A 85 0.96 21.57 1.68
C LEU A 85 2.19 22.48 1.72
N PRO A 86 2.03 23.77 2.09
CA PRO A 86 3.17 24.63 2.37
C PRO A 86 4.12 23.98 3.38
N THR A 87 5.43 24.02 3.13
CA THR A 87 6.45 23.32 3.93
C THR A 87 6.32 23.58 5.44
N ARG A 88 6.07 24.83 5.83
CA ARG A 88 5.86 25.21 7.24
C ARG A 88 4.66 24.51 7.86
N GLN A 89 3.54 24.40 7.12
CA GLN A 89 2.35 23.71 7.59
C GLN A 89 2.59 22.20 7.68
N ALA A 90 3.16 21.59 6.63
CA ALA A 90 3.45 20.17 6.60
C ALA A 90 4.34 19.73 7.77
N ARG A 91 5.47 20.44 7.98
CA ARG A 91 6.38 20.21 9.11
C ARG A 91 5.68 20.40 10.45
N GLY A 92 4.90 21.47 10.60
CA GLY A 92 4.13 21.73 11.82
C GLY A 92 3.16 20.60 12.15
N MET A 93 2.50 20.00 11.15
CA MET A 93 1.59 18.87 11.35
C MET A 93 2.34 17.60 11.80
N VAL A 94 3.50 17.31 11.20
CA VAL A 94 4.31 16.14 11.61
C VAL A 94 4.79 16.28 13.05
N VAL A 95 5.36 17.44 13.42
CA VAL A 95 5.88 17.69 14.78
C VAL A 95 4.75 17.73 15.82
N ALA A 96 3.59 18.26 15.45
CA ALA A 96 2.42 18.22 16.33
C ALA A 96 1.93 16.80 16.59
N MET A 97 1.93 15.95 15.56
CA MET A 97 1.53 14.55 15.68
C MET A 97 2.56 13.73 16.47
N GLU A 98 3.85 14.05 16.29
CA GLU A 98 4.94 13.50 17.09
C GLU A 98 4.71 13.73 18.58
N HIS A 99 4.38 14.98 18.97
CA HIS A 99 4.09 15.31 20.36
C HIS A 99 2.88 14.55 20.92
N ALA A 100 1.80 14.47 20.14
CA ALA A 100 0.58 13.80 20.57
C ALA A 100 0.80 12.29 20.78
N PHE A 101 1.48 11.61 19.85
CA PHE A 101 1.78 10.19 20.02
C PHE A 101 2.87 9.90 21.06
N THR A 102 3.83 10.80 21.26
CA THR A 102 4.80 10.70 22.38
C THR A 102 4.05 10.54 23.69
N ARG A 103 3.06 11.40 23.96
CA ARG A 103 2.22 11.34 25.16
C ARG A 103 1.39 10.06 25.25
N VAL A 104 0.79 9.61 24.14
CA VAL A 104 0.04 8.35 24.12
C VAL A 104 0.94 7.18 24.49
N LEU A 105 2.08 7.06 23.83
CA LEU A 105 3.02 5.97 24.07
C LEU A 105 3.62 6.02 25.49
N ASP A 106 3.89 7.21 26.05
CA ASP A 106 4.38 7.36 27.43
C ASP A 106 3.31 6.93 28.46
N ARG A 107 2.05 7.27 28.20
CA ARG A 107 0.92 6.93 29.08
C ARG A 107 0.53 5.45 28.99
N VAL A 108 0.58 4.87 27.80
CA VAL A 108 0.14 3.49 27.55
C VAL A 108 1.26 2.49 27.84
N ASP A 109 2.51 2.86 27.57
CA ASP A 109 3.70 2.01 27.65
C ASP A 109 3.50 0.62 26.99
N PRO A 110 3.18 0.56 25.69
CA PRO A 110 2.80 -0.69 25.05
C PRO A 110 4.02 -1.59 24.80
N ALA A 111 3.81 -2.91 24.94
CA ALA A 111 4.78 -3.91 24.50
C ALA A 111 4.82 -4.04 22.97
N LEU A 112 3.73 -3.75 22.26
CA LEU A 112 3.59 -3.83 20.81
C LEU A 112 2.58 -2.82 20.29
N VAL A 113 2.80 -2.30 19.08
CA VAL A 113 1.84 -1.50 18.33
C VAL A 113 1.29 -2.27 17.13
N LEU A 114 -0.03 -2.30 16.99
CA LEU A 114 -0.77 -2.93 15.89
C LEU A 114 -1.55 -1.88 15.10
N SER A 115 -1.61 -2.02 13.78
CA SER A 115 -2.40 -1.15 12.91
C SER A 115 -2.77 -1.83 11.58
N PHE A 116 -3.56 -1.17 10.74
CA PHE A 116 -3.58 -1.47 9.30
C PHE A 116 -2.29 -1.00 8.61
N PRO A 117 -2.00 -1.40 7.36
CA PRO A 117 -0.80 -0.96 6.66
C PRO A 117 -0.70 0.56 6.63
N ILE A 118 0.53 1.06 6.79
CA ILE A 118 0.79 2.51 6.84
C ILE A 118 0.37 3.13 5.50
N ASP A 119 -0.68 3.94 5.53
CA ASP A 119 -1.26 4.60 4.36
C ASP A 119 -1.27 6.14 4.47
N ARG A 120 -0.81 6.67 5.60
CA ARG A 120 -0.88 8.09 5.99
C ARG A 120 0.21 8.50 6.98
N TYR A 121 0.48 9.81 7.07
CA TYR A 121 1.53 10.33 7.94
C TYR A 121 1.30 10.04 9.43
N VAL A 122 0.04 9.91 9.84
CA VAL A 122 -0.33 9.67 11.25
C VAL A 122 0.22 8.32 11.73
N SER A 123 -0.04 7.23 11.00
CA SER A 123 0.50 5.92 11.32
C SER A 123 2.02 5.83 11.08
N ASP A 124 2.55 6.54 10.07
CA ASP A 124 4.00 6.64 9.82
C ASP A 124 4.75 7.29 11.01
N VAL A 125 4.21 8.38 11.57
CA VAL A 125 4.78 9.02 12.78
C VAL A 125 4.72 8.08 13.98
N LEU A 126 3.59 7.41 14.20
CA LEU A 126 3.45 6.45 15.30
C LEU A 126 4.46 5.30 15.17
N GLU A 127 4.65 4.75 13.96
CA GLU A 127 5.63 3.69 13.72
C GLU A 127 7.05 4.14 14.03
N ARG A 128 7.46 5.32 13.56
CA ARG A 128 8.81 5.84 13.81
C ARG A 128 9.08 6.05 15.29
N LEU A 129 8.09 6.57 16.03
CA LEU A 129 8.18 6.75 17.48
C LEU A 129 8.24 5.40 18.22
N ALA A 130 7.44 4.42 17.81
CA ALA A 130 7.49 3.07 18.37
C ALA A 130 8.88 2.44 18.16
N ARG A 131 9.42 2.55 16.93
CA ARG A 131 10.75 2.07 16.57
C ARG A 131 11.85 2.72 17.42
N ARG A 132 11.82 4.05 17.62
CA ARG A 132 12.77 4.77 18.49
C ARG A 132 12.75 4.31 19.94
N ARG A 133 11.65 3.67 20.38
CA ARG A 133 11.45 3.13 21.73
C ARG A 133 11.66 1.61 21.79
N ASN A 134 12.13 0.99 20.71
CA ASN A 134 12.23 -0.45 20.56
C ASN A 134 10.90 -1.16 20.87
N ILE A 135 9.80 -0.59 20.40
CA ILE A 135 8.46 -1.18 20.47
C ILE A 135 8.16 -1.77 19.10
N PRO A 136 7.98 -3.10 18.97
CA PRO A 136 7.60 -3.74 17.72
C PRO A 136 6.32 -3.11 17.15
N TYR A 137 6.33 -2.85 15.84
CA TYR A 137 5.19 -2.33 15.09
C TYR A 137 4.81 -3.33 14.03
N VAL A 138 3.53 -3.69 13.97
CA VAL A 138 3.02 -4.69 13.02
C VAL A 138 1.77 -4.18 12.32
N GLU A 139 1.67 -4.46 11.04
CA GLU A 139 0.54 -4.12 10.17
C GLU A 139 -0.28 -5.37 9.85
N LEU A 140 -1.60 -5.31 10.02
CA LEU A 140 -2.53 -6.37 9.64
C LEU A 140 -3.18 -6.06 8.29
N THR A 141 -3.15 -7.00 7.34
CA THR A 141 -3.86 -6.87 6.06
C THR A 141 -4.43 -8.20 5.58
N ALA A 142 -5.29 -8.16 4.57
CA ALA A 142 -5.71 -9.36 3.84
C ALA A 142 -4.50 -10.01 3.15
N SER A 143 -4.43 -11.34 3.20
CA SER A 143 -3.50 -12.12 2.36
C SER A 143 -4.04 -12.19 0.93
N LEU A 144 -3.15 -12.51 -0.02
CA LEU A 144 -3.55 -12.91 -1.36
C LEU A 144 -4.17 -14.31 -1.39
N ILE A 145 -3.95 -15.09 -0.34
CA ILE A 145 -4.50 -16.42 -0.15
C ILE A 145 -5.91 -16.26 0.42
N SER A 146 -6.90 -16.80 -0.29
CA SER A 146 -8.31 -16.61 0.05
C SER A 146 -8.62 -17.09 1.48
N GLY A 147 -9.36 -16.29 2.24
CA GLY A 147 -9.74 -16.60 3.63
C GLY A 147 -8.63 -16.37 4.66
N MET A 148 -7.45 -15.90 4.23
CA MET A 148 -6.32 -15.64 5.12
C MET A 148 -6.06 -14.13 5.30
N SER A 149 -5.51 -13.80 6.46
CA SER A 149 -4.89 -12.53 6.78
C SER A 149 -3.37 -12.69 6.84
N MET A 150 -2.64 -11.59 6.81
CA MET A 150 -1.18 -11.61 6.96
C MET A 150 -0.68 -10.44 7.80
N LEU A 151 0.49 -10.65 8.40
CA LEU A 151 1.23 -9.60 9.10
C LEU A 151 2.31 -9.03 8.21
N MET A 152 2.45 -7.71 8.24
CA MET A 152 3.43 -6.97 7.48
C MET A 152 4.15 -5.94 8.33
N TYR A 153 5.30 -5.48 7.83
CA TYR A 153 5.98 -4.30 8.30
C TYR A 153 6.52 -3.55 7.08
N ARG A 154 5.99 -2.35 6.80
CA ARG A 154 6.36 -1.51 5.64
C ARG A 154 6.44 -2.30 4.34
N GLY A 155 5.39 -3.04 4.00
CA GLY A 155 5.35 -3.78 2.74
C GLY A 155 6.07 -5.12 2.73
N GLN A 156 6.78 -5.49 3.80
CA GLN A 156 7.48 -6.76 3.93
C GLN A 156 6.69 -7.74 4.79
N LEU A 157 6.77 -9.02 4.45
CA LEU A 157 6.04 -10.06 5.16
C LEU A 157 6.67 -10.36 6.52
N VAL A 158 5.86 -10.36 7.58
CA VAL A 158 6.28 -10.78 8.93
C VAL A 158 5.97 -12.26 9.08
N LYS A 159 6.99 -13.10 8.90
CA LYS A 159 6.83 -14.56 8.96
C LYS A 159 6.77 -15.04 10.39
N THR A 160 5.61 -15.42 10.88
CA THR A 160 5.43 -15.95 12.25
C THR A 160 5.15 -17.45 12.29
N ALA A 161 4.64 -18.02 11.20
CA ALA A 161 4.30 -19.44 11.12
C ALA A 161 5.54 -20.32 10.83
N ALA A 162 5.40 -21.61 11.16
CA ALA A 162 6.33 -22.64 10.71
C ALA A 162 6.21 -22.84 9.19
N ALA A 163 7.10 -23.65 8.61
CA ALA A 163 6.98 -24.05 7.22
C ALA A 163 5.64 -24.78 6.99
N PRO A 164 4.82 -24.39 5.99
CA PRO A 164 3.56 -25.06 5.68
C PRO A 164 3.81 -26.50 5.19
N SER A 165 2.79 -27.35 5.30
CA SER A 165 2.88 -28.70 4.73
C SER A 165 2.93 -28.66 3.20
N PRO A 166 3.62 -29.61 2.53
CA PRO A 166 3.64 -29.66 1.07
C PRO A 166 2.24 -29.78 0.44
N ASP A 167 1.32 -30.48 1.10
CA ASP A 167 -0.07 -30.62 0.63
C ASP A 167 -0.81 -29.29 0.57
N MET A 168 -0.67 -28.49 1.63
CA MET A 168 -1.25 -27.15 1.71
C MET A 168 -0.67 -26.22 0.65
N VAL A 169 0.65 -26.30 0.39
CA VAL A 169 1.28 -25.54 -0.70
C VAL A 169 0.69 -25.95 -2.06
N ARG A 170 0.60 -27.25 -2.34
CA ARG A 170 0.06 -27.78 -3.61
C ARG A 170 -1.40 -27.37 -3.86
N GLU A 171 -2.23 -27.40 -2.82
CA GLU A 171 -3.63 -26.94 -2.90
C GLU A 171 -3.71 -25.45 -3.29
N GLN A 172 -2.87 -24.61 -2.68
CA GLN A 172 -2.84 -23.18 -3.00
C GLN A 172 -2.27 -22.88 -4.38
N VAL A 173 -1.28 -23.66 -4.85
CA VAL A 173 -0.77 -23.58 -6.24
C VAL A 173 -1.92 -23.79 -7.21
N GLN A 174 -2.72 -24.83 -7.02
CA GLN A 174 -3.86 -25.14 -7.88
C GLN A 174 -4.96 -24.07 -7.89
N THR A 175 -5.00 -23.21 -6.88
CA THR A 175 -5.99 -22.14 -6.78
C THR A 175 -5.48 -20.83 -7.39
N ILE A 176 -4.26 -20.42 -7.03
CA ILE A 176 -3.73 -19.08 -7.33
C ILE A 176 -2.99 -19.05 -8.67
N ALA A 177 -2.37 -20.15 -9.08
CA ALA A 177 -1.60 -20.21 -10.33
C ALA A 177 -2.47 -20.39 -11.59
N LYS A 178 -3.81 -20.47 -11.44
CA LYS A 178 -4.69 -20.58 -12.60
C LYS A 178 -4.71 -19.28 -13.40
N PRO A 179 -4.57 -19.33 -14.75
CA PRO A 179 -4.57 -18.14 -15.61
C PRO A 179 -5.83 -17.27 -15.52
N ASP A 180 -6.96 -17.84 -15.08
CA ASP A 180 -8.24 -17.14 -14.90
C ASP A 180 -8.41 -16.52 -13.51
N PHE A 181 -7.45 -16.69 -12.60
CA PHE A 181 -7.51 -16.13 -11.26
C PHE A 181 -7.65 -14.61 -11.32
N THR A 182 -8.86 -14.13 -11.08
CA THR A 182 -9.19 -12.71 -11.02
C THR A 182 -9.53 -12.42 -9.57
N PRO A 183 -8.82 -11.50 -8.89
CA PRO A 183 -9.19 -11.11 -7.54
C PRO A 183 -10.66 -10.68 -7.48
N SER A 184 -11.37 -11.07 -6.43
CA SER A 184 -12.82 -10.85 -6.29
C SER A 184 -13.25 -9.38 -6.44
N TYR A 185 -12.34 -8.44 -6.20
CA TYR A 185 -12.56 -6.99 -6.35
C TYR A 185 -12.46 -6.46 -7.80
N VAL A 186 -12.11 -7.28 -8.79
CA VAL A 186 -11.93 -6.88 -10.20
C VAL A 186 -13.14 -7.26 -11.08
N GLN A 187 -14.17 -7.90 -10.53
CA GLN A 187 -15.27 -8.44 -11.32
C GLN A 187 -16.27 -7.35 -11.77
N THR A 188 -16.53 -7.29 -13.07
CA THR A 188 -17.41 -6.37 -13.83
C THR A 188 -16.86 -4.98 -14.19
N ALA A 189 -15.81 -4.96 -15.01
CA ALA A 189 -15.39 -3.75 -15.74
C ALA A 189 -16.46 -3.34 -16.77
N VAL A 190 -17.36 -2.44 -16.39
CA VAL A 190 -18.29 -1.82 -17.35
C VAL A 190 -17.56 -0.69 -18.07
N ARG A 191 -17.64 -0.64 -19.41
CA ARG A 191 -17.03 0.42 -20.25
C ARG A 191 -17.14 1.80 -19.59
N TYR A 192 -16.01 2.44 -19.38
CA TYR A 192 -16.00 3.75 -18.75
C TYR A 192 -16.31 4.82 -19.81
N THR A 193 -17.27 5.69 -19.50
CA THR A 193 -17.79 6.67 -20.46
C THR A 193 -17.54 8.09 -20.00
N SER A 194 -17.60 9.02 -20.95
CA SER A 194 -17.61 10.46 -20.70
C SER A 194 -18.61 10.91 -19.62
N SER A 195 -19.80 10.29 -19.57
CA SER A 195 -20.82 10.61 -18.57
C SER A 195 -20.42 10.13 -17.17
N ARG A 196 -19.83 8.94 -17.07
CA ARG A 196 -19.29 8.41 -15.80
C ARG A 196 -18.13 9.25 -15.29
N TRP A 197 -17.28 9.74 -16.18
CA TRP A 197 -16.21 10.67 -15.82
C TRP A 197 -16.78 11.93 -15.16
N TRP A 198 -17.75 12.60 -15.79
CA TRP A 198 -18.39 13.81 -15.22
C TRP A 198 -19.08 13.55 -13.89
N LYS A 199 -19.86 12.46 -13.80
CA LYS A 199 -20.52 12.06 -12.55
C LYS A 199 -19.51 11.92 -11.41
N THR A 200 -18.40 11.21 -11.68
CA THR A 200 -17.33 10.98 -10.71
C THR A 200 -16.64 12.30 -10.35
N PHE A 201 -16.20 13.07 -11.36
CA PHE A 201 -15.54 14.35 -11.17
C PHE A 201 -16.36 15.31 -10.31
N ILE A 202 -17.64 15.52 -10.65
CA ILE A 202 -18.55 16.41 -9.90
C ILE A 202 -18.77 15.89 -8.49
N TYR A 203 -19.00 14.59 -8.32
CA TYR A 203 -19.18 13.98 -6.99
C TYR A 203 -18.00 14.28 -6.07
N PHE A 204 -16.76 14.11 -6.53
CA PHE A 204 -15.58 14.40 -5.70
C PHE A 204 -15.39 15.88 -5.41
N ARG A 205 -15.77 16.77 -6.33
CA ARG A 205 -15.75 18.23 -6.09
C ARG A 205 -16.75 18.62 -5.00
N ILE A 206 -17.99 18.13 -5.09
CA ILE A 206 -19.03 18.36 -4.08
C ILE A 206 -18.62 17.75 -2.75
N ARG A 207 -18.09 16.52 -2.74
CA ARG A 207 -17.60 15.85 -1.54
C ARG A 207 -16.47 16.63 -0.86
N GLY A 208 -15.53 17.19 -1.63
CA GLY A 208 -14.46 18.04 -1.11
C GLY A 208 -15.00 19.30 -0.42
N LEU A 209 -15.98 19.97 -1.03
CA LEU A 209 -16.67 21.12 -0.42
C LEU A 209 -17.43 20.71 0.86
N GLY A 210 -18.16 19.60 0.81
CA GLY A 210 -18.88 19.07 1.97
C GLY A 210 -17.94 18.78 3.13
N PHE A 211 -16.79 18.14 2.88
CA PHE A 211 -15.79 17.91 3.93
C PHE A 211 -15.13 19.19 4.43
N LYS A 212 -14.97 20.21 3.58
CA LYS A 212 -14.48 21.51 4.02
C LYS A 212 -15.47 22.14 5.03
N LEU A 213 -16.76 22.11 4.74
CA LEU A 213 -17.81 22.58 5.65
C LEU A 213 -17.81 21.76 6.95
N ILE A 214 -17.76 20.42 6.86
CA ILE A 214 -17.68 19.53 8.04
C ILE A 214 -16.46 19.88 8.90
N SER A 215 -15.31 20.16 8.29
CA SER A 215 -14.09 20.53 9.01
C SER A 215 -14.26 21.82 9.83
N TRP A 216 -15.05 22.78 9.32
CA TRP A 216 -15.34 24.02 10.02
C TRP A 216 -16.30 23.80 11.18
N PHE A 217 -17.40 23.08 10.96
CA PHE A 217 -18.37 22.76 12.01
C PHE A 217 -17.75 21.94 13.14
N LYS A 218 -16.87 20.99 12.82
CA LYS A 218 -16.16 20.18 13.80
C LYS A 218 -14.92 20.84 14.41
N ARG A 219 -14.57 22.06 13.96
CA ARG A 219 -13.34 22.78 14.36
C ARG A 219 -12.07 21.93 14.19
N ASP A 220 -12.05 21.15 13.12
CA ASP A 220 -10.98 20.18 12.81
C ASP A 220 -10.46 20.39 11.38
N ALA A 221 -9.93 21.58 11.13
CA ALA A 221 -9.51 22.02 9.79
C ALA A 221 -8.27 21.30 9.24
N LEU A 222 -7.49 20.64 10.11
CA LEU A 222 -6.27 19.90 9.77
C LEU A 222 -6.46 18.38 9.76
N ASN A 223 -7.70 17.91 9.93
CA ASN A 223 -8.02 16.50 9.80
C ASN A 223 -7.56 15.98 8.43
N LEU A 224 -6.80 14.88 8.43
CA LEU A 224 -6.29 14.29 7.21
C LEU A 224 -7.42 13.92 6.25
N HIS A 225 -8.52 13.34 6.74
CA HIS A 225 -9.62 12.89 5.89
C HIS A 225 -10.29 14.05 5.15
N TYR A 226 -10.42 15.21 5.79
CA TYR A 226 -11.03 16.38 5.16
C TYR A 226 -10.08 17.05 4.18
N LEU A 227 -8.79 17.13 4.52
CA LEU A 227 -7.77 17.69 3.65
C LEU A 227 -7.51 16.82 2.41
N ASP A 228 -7.48 15.49 2.56
CA ASP A 228 -7.26 14.55 1.44
C ASP A 228 -8.39 14.55 0.41
N ALA A 229 -9.59 15.01 0.80
CA ALA A 229 -10.71 15.20 -0.12
C ALA A 229 -10.64 16.48 -0.96
N GLN A 230 -9.68 17.37 -0.69
CA GLN A 230 -9.60 18.67 -1.35
C GLN A 230 -8.99 18.56 -2.74
N ALA A 231 -9.47 19.41 -3.65
CA ALA A 231 -9.12 19.32 -5.05
C ALA A 231 -7.82 20.05 -5.45
N PHE A 232 -7.16 20.72 -4.50
CA PHE A 232 -5.85 21.36 -4.72
C PHE A 232 -4.70 20.34 -4.73
N LEU A 233 -4.94 19.10 -4.29
CA LEU A 233 -3.92 18.08 -4.23
C LEU A 233 -3.53 17.67 -5.65
N GLY A 234 -2.22 17.64 -5.90
CA GLY A 234 -1.70 17.51 -7.27
C GLY A 234 -1.95 16.17 -7.94
N HIS A 235 -2.41 15.15 -7.20
CA HIS A 235 -2.84 13.86 -7.75
C HIS A 235 -4.33 13.81 -8.13
N LYS A 236 -5.12 14.87 -7.89
CA LYS A 236 -6.56 14.88 -8.22
C LYS A 236 -6.78 15.17 -9.70
N PRO A 237 -7.82 14.59 -10.32
CA PRO A 237 -8.13 14.86 -11.72
C PRO A 237 -8.53 16.32 -11.95
N ARG A 238 -8.13 16.83 -13.11
CA ARG A 238 -8.41 18.15 -13.67
C ARG A 238 -9.45 18.02 -14.78
N LEU A 239 -10.03 19.14 -15.21
CA LEU A 239 -11.00 19.15 -16.31
C LEU A 239 -10.41 18.59 -17.62
N ALA A 240 -9.14 18.89 -17.89
CA ALA A 240 -8.43 18.39 -19.05
C ALA A 240 -8.27 16.86 -19.07
N ASP A 241 -8.34 16.19 -17.91
CA ASP A 241 -8.17 14.74 -17.80
C ASP A 241 -9.40 13.95 -18.27
N ARG A 242 -10.49 14.64 -18.63
CA ARG A 242 -11.66 14.03 -19.29
C ARG A 242 -11.27 13.25 -20.54
N ARG A 243 -10.24 13.70 -21.26
CA ARG A 243 -9.77 13.08 -22.50
C ARG A 243 -9.23 11.66 -22.33
N ILE A 244 -9.07 11.16 -21.09
CA ILE A 244 -8.68 9.77 -20.80
C ILE A 244 -9.52 8.75 -21.57
N VAL A 245 -10.80 9.05 -21.80
CA VAL A 245 -11.74 8.18 -22.52
C VAL A 245 -11.44 8.06 -24.02
N ASP A 246 -10.62 8.97 -24.55
CA ASP A 246 -10.26 9.06 -25.97
C ASP A 246 -8.81 8.62 -26.22
N MET A 247 -8.05 8.25 -25.18
CA MET A 247 -6.63 7.87 -25.30
C MET A 247 -6.40 6.41 -25.67
N VAL A 248 -7.44 5.57 -25.64
CA VAL A 248 -7.32 4.16 -25.98
C VAL A 248 -7.21 4.01 -27.49
N ASP A 249 -6.13 3.34 -27.91
CA ASP A 249 -5.98 2.92 -29.30
C ASP A 249 -6.71 1.60 -29.54
N TRP A 250 -7.72 1.60 -30.40
CA TRP A 250 -8.50 0.41 -30.71
C TRP A 250 -7.76 -0.58 -31.63
N GLN A 251 -6.65 -0.17 -32.26
CA GLN A 251 -5.76 -1.03 -33.05
C GLN A 251 -4.61 -1.61 -32.21
N TRP A 252 -4.75 -1.61 -30.89
CA TRP A 252 -3.71 -2.07 -29.96
C TRP A 252 -3.22 -3.50 -30.23
N ARG A 253 -4.08 -4.42 -30.69
CA ARG A 253 -3.70 -5.81 -31.00
C ARG A 253 -2.70 -5.88 -32.15
N ASP A 254 -3.01 -5.23 -33.27
CA ASP A 254 -2.15 -5.20 -34.45
C ASP A 254 -0.78 -4.60 -34.10
N LYS A 255 -0.77 -3.55 -33.26
CA LYS A 255 0.47 -2.94 -32.77
C LYS A 255 1.29 -3.91 -31.94
N ILE A 256 0.66 -4.69 -31.05
CA ILE A 256 1.35 -5.67 -30.22
C ILE A 256 2.00 -6.77 -31.06
N ASP A 257 1.30 -7.24 -32.08
CA ASP A 257 1.77 -8.34 -32.92
C ASP A 257 2.98 -7.99 -33.79
N ALA A 258 3.30 -6.71 -33.94
CA ALA A 258 4.52 -6.24 -34.59
C ALA A 258 5.83 -6.60 -33.83
N PHE A 259 5.75 -6.98 -32.55
CA PHE A 259 6.92 -7.34 -31.74
C PHE A 259 6.84 -8.79 -31.28
N PRO A 260 7.96 -9.54 -31.17
CA PRO A 260 7.91 -10.89 -30.63
C PRO A 260 7.66 -10.86 -29.11
N LYS A 261 6.93 -11.85 -28.58
CA LYS A 261 6.50 -11.89 -27.16
C LYS A 261 7.64 -11.65 -26.15
N HIS A 262 8.83 -12.20 -26.38
CA HIS A 262 9.99 -12.02 -25.49
C HIS A 262 10.59 -10.59 -25.50
N LYS A 263 10.20 -9.74 -26.46
CA LYS A 263 10.53 -8.30 -26.52
C LYS A 263 9.36 -7.42 -26.09
N ARG A 264 8.32 -7.99 -25.46
CA ARG A 264 7.20 -7.23 -24.89
C ARG A 264 7.32 -7.23 -23.37
N VAL A 265 7.16 -6.05 -22.78
CA VAL A 265 7.14 -5.84 -21.34
C VAL A 265 5.82 -5.21 -20.91
N PHE A 266 5.19 -5.75 -19.89
CA PHE A 266 3.95 -5.22 -19.35
C PHE A 266 4.20 -4.26 -18.19
N PHE A 267 3.62 -3.07 -18.27
CA PHE A 267 3.63 -2.02 -17.27
C PHE A 267 2.19 -1.84 -16.75
N GLY A 268 1.84 -2.62 -15.73
CA GLY A 268 0.60 -2.44 -15.00
C GLY A 268 0.70 -1.22 -14.09
N LEU A 269 0.03 -0.12 -14.45
CA LEU A 269 0.01 1.07 -13.62
C LEU A 269 -0.76 0.75 -12.33
N GLN A 270 -0.15 1.06 -11.19
CA GLN A 270 -0.72 0.89 -9.85
C GLN A 270 -1.62 2.08 -9.51
N LEU A 271 -2.43 1.93 -8.46
CA LEU A 271 -3.19 3.05 -7.92
C LEU A 271 -2.18 4.10 -7.44
N PHE A 272 -2.43 5.38 -7.71
CA PHE A 272 -1.54 6.43 -7.23
C PHE A 272 -2.33 7.69 -6.84
N PRO A 273 -2.14 8.22 -5.63
CA PRO A 273 -1.30 7.74 -4.53
C PRO A 273 -1.83 6.43 -3.89
N GLU A 274 -0.92 5.58 -3.45
CA GLU A 274 -1.22 4.29 -2.79
C GLU A 274 -0.17 3.98 -1.73
N ALA A 275 -0.60 3.34 -0.63
CA ALA A 275 0.28 2.97 0.49
C ALA A 275 1.47 2.11 0.05
N SER A 276 1.24 1.19 -0.88
CA SER A 276 2.23 0.27 -1.43
C SER A 276 3.34 0.96 -2.23
N ILE A 277 3.14 2.20 -2.63
CA ILE A 277 4.14 3.04 -3.30
C ILE A 277 4.74 4.02 -2.28
N ASP A 278 3.86 4.72 -1.56
CA ASP A 278 4.26 5.82 -0.70
C ASP A 278 5.03 5.37 0.56
N TYR A 279 4.69 4.21 1.14
CA TYR A 279 5.18 3.80 2.47
C TYR A 279 5.93 2.48 2.49
N TRP A 280 5.67 1.58 1.53
CA TRP A 280 6.31 0.25 1.48
C TRP A 280 7.70 0.27 0.83
N LEU A 281 7.95 1.24 -0.05
CA LEU A 281 9.25 1.39 -0.70
C LEU A 281 10.26 1.97 0.31
N ALA A 282 11.28 1.18 0.65
CA ALA A 282 12.32 1.59 1.60
C ALA A 282 13.06 2.84 1.10
N ASN A 283 13.45 2.85 -0.17
CA ASN A 283 14.12 4.00 -0.78
C ASN A 283 13.10 5.07 -1.19
N ARG A 284 13.27 6.28 -0.65
CA ARG A 284 12.44 7.45 -0.94
C ARG A 284 12.47 7.84 -2.41
N GLU A 285 13.56 7.60 -3.14
CA GLU A 285 13.66 7.92 -4.57
C GLU A 285 12.63 7.18 -5.43
N LEU A 286 12.13 6.04 -4.96
CA LEU A 286 11.18 5.21 -5.69
C LEU A 286 9.73 5.67 -5.55
N ILE A 287 9.43 6.61 -4.63
CA ILE A 287 8.05 7.10 -4.40
C ILE A 287 7.63 8.15 -5.45
N ASP A 288 8.58 8.63 -6.26
CA ASP A 288 8.32 9.46 -7.44
C ASP A 288 7.84 8.60 -8.61
N TYR A 289 6.66 8.02 -8.41
CA TYR A 289 6.13 6.91 -9.19
C TYR A 289 6.02 7.19 -10.69
N GLU A 290 5.50 8.37 -11.05
CA GLU A 290 5.27 8.74 -12.44
C GLU A 290 6.59 8.91 -13.20
N ASP A 291 7.56 9.60 -12.61
CA ASP A 291 8.87 9.79 -13.23
C ASP A 291 9.66 8.48 -13.31
N LEU A 292 9.55 7.64 -12.28
CA LEU A 292 10.16 6.32 -12.27
C LEU A 292 9.62 5.42 -13.39
N LEU A 293 8.30 5.45 -13.62
CA LEU A 293 7.69 4.72 -14.74
C LEU A 293 8.20 5.22 -16.09
N ILE A 294 8.38 6.54 -16.26
CA ILE A 294 8.92 7.11 -17.49
C ILE A 294 10.38 6.70 -17.69
N ASP A 295 11.20 6.72 -16.65
CA ASP A 295 12.59 6.28 -16.73
C ASP A 295 12.69 4.81 -17.13
N ALA A 296 11.87 3.95 -16.51
CA ALA A 296 11.82 2.54 -16.83
C ALA A 296 11.32 2.31 -18.27
N ALA A 297 10.20 2.91 -18.66
CA ALA A 297 9.67 2.81 -20.02
C ALA A 297 10.70 3.31 -21.05
N THR A 298 11.41 4.39 -20.76
CA THR A 298 12.49 4.91 -21.63
C THR A 298 13.63 3.91 -21.77
N ALA A 299 14.09 3.31 -20.67
CA ALA A 299 15.15 2.30 -20.69
C ALA A 299 14.75 1.07 -21.53
N PHE A 300 13.54 0.52 -21.30
CA PHE A 300 13.02 -0.61 -22.07
C PHE A 300 12.82 -0.27 -23.54
N SER A 301 12.25 0.89 -23.87
CA SER A 301 12.03 1.35 -25.24
C SER A 301 13.35 1.45 -26.02
N ARG A 302 14.38 2.07 -25.41
CA ARG A 302 15.74 2.16 -26.00
C ARG A 302 16.39 0.80 -26.24
N ALA A 303 16.10 -0.19 -25.40
CA ALA A 303 16.56 -1.57 -25.55
C ALA A 303 15.74 -2.38 -26.58
N GLY A 304 14.84 -1.74 -27.32
CA GLY A 304 14.04 -2.34 -28.38
C GLY A 304 12.86 -3.16 -27.87
N PHE A 305 12.41 -2.94 -26.64
CA PHE A 305 11.17 -3.53 -26.15
C PHE A 305 9.95 -2.73 -26.61
N GLN A 306 8.85 -3.45 -26.79
CA GLN A 306 7.52 -2.87 -26.79
C GLN A 306 6.96 -2.87 -25.37
N ILE A 307 6.37 -1.73 -24.97
CA ILE A 307 5.84 -1.53 -23.63
C ILE A 307 4.32 -1.49 -23.71
N LEU A 308 3.68 -2.47 -23.06
CA LEU A 308 2.23 -2.52 -22.92
C LEU A 308 1.88 -1.83 -21.62
N VAL A 309 1.20 -0.69 -21.70
CA VAL A 309 0.75 0.07 -20.53
C VAL A 309 -0.72 -0.23 -20.28
N LYS A 310 -1.09 -0.48 -19.03
CA LYS A 310 -2.50 -0.62 -18.65
C LYS A 310 -2.76 0.08 -17.33
N ASP A 311 -3.83 0.87 -17.27
CA ASP A 311 -4.23 1.51 -16.03
C ASP A 311 -4.91 0.55 -15.04
N HIS A 312 -4.80 0.86 -13.75
CA HIS A 312 -5.51 0.17 -12.69
C HIS A 312 -7.03 0.43 -12.81
N PRO A 313 -7.90 -0.60 -12.67
CA PRO A 313 -9.33 -0.40 -12.87
C PRO A 313 -9.95 0.66 -11.94
N SER A 314 -9.50 0.71 -10.68
CA SER A 314 -9.97 1.70 -9.69
C SER A 314 -9.39 3.11 -9.88
N GLN A 315 -8.39 3.27 -10.74
CA GLN A 315 -7.77 4.57 -11.02
C GLN A 315 -8.35 5.24 -12.27
N PHE A 316 -9.10 4.48 -13.08
CA PHE A 316 -9.65 5.00 -14.31
C PHE A 316 -10.62 6.16 -14.04
N GLY A 317 -10.38 7.30 -14.70
CA GLY A 317 -11.07 8.57 -14.47
C GLY A 317 -10.54 9.43 -13.33
N PHE A 318 -9.58 8.93 -12.54
CA PHE A 318 -8.85 9.68 -11.52
C PHE A 318 -7.40 9.98 -11.91
N ARG A 319 -6.79 9.17 -12.79
CA ARG A 319 -5.44 9.41 -13.29
C ARG A 319 -5.38 10.72 -14.08
N GLN A 320 -4.34 11.50 -13.83
CA GLN A 320 -4.02 12.64 -14.69
C GLN A 320 -3.45 12.13 -16.01
N CYS A 321 -3.95 12.66 -17.12
CA CYS A 321 -3.54 12.21 -18.45
C CYS A 321 -2.10 12.60 -18.80
N ALA A 322 -1.46 13.47 -18.01
CA ALA A 322 -0.07 13.89 -18.18
C ALA A 322 0.92 12.70 -18.14
N LEU A 323 0.73 11.72 -17.25
CA LEU A 323 1.56 10.51 -17.23
C LEU A 323 1.41 9.71 -18.54
N LEU A 324 0.17 9.52 -18.98
CA LEU A 324 -0.11 8.74 -20.18
C LEU A 324 0.41 9.42 -21.45
N ASP A 325 0.35 10.76 -21.53
CA ASP A 325 0.96 11.50 -22.63
C ASP A 325 2.47 11.24 -22.69
N ARG A 326 3.15 11.33 -21.54
CA ARG A 326 4.60 11.09 -21.46
C ARG A 326 4.96 9.67 -21.86
N LEU A 327 4.15 8.68 -21.46
CA LEU A 327 4.33 7.28 -21.87
C LEU A 327 4.09 7.11 -23.38
N LEU A 328 2.99 7.61 -23.92
CA LEU A 328 2.63 7.48 -25.33
C LEU A 328 3.55 8.27 -26.28
N ALA A 329 4.28 9.26 -25.77
CA ALA A 329 5.32 9.97 -26.50
C ALA A 329 6.59 9.12 -26.73
N LEU A 330 6.78 8.05 -25.95
CA LEU A 330 7.90 7.13 -26.14
C LEU A 330 7.63 6.16 -27.31
N PRO A 331 8.67 5.77 -28.07
CA PRO A 331 8.49 4.78 -29.13
C PRO A 331 8.09 3.42 -28.55
N ASN A 332 7.31 2.67 -29.33
CA ASN A 332 6.87 1.30 -29.02
C ASN A 332 6.02 1.18 -27.74
N VAL A 333 5.35 2.25 -27.32
CA VAL A 333 4.38 2.19 -26.21
C VAL A 333 2.96 1.97 -26.76
N VAL A 334 2.25 1.01 -26.19
CA VAL A 334 0.85 0.71 -26.50
C VAL A 334 0.03 0.80 -25.22
N LEU A 335 -0.96 1.69 -25.19
CA LEU A 335 -1.94 1.74 -24.11
C LEU A 335 -3.06 0.72 -24.35
N LEU A 336 -3.18 -0.25 -23.47
CA LEU A 336 -4.24 -1.26 -23.53
C LEU A 336 -5.60 -0.67 -23.14
N PRO A 337 -6.71 -1.10 -23.77
CA PRO A 337 -8.04 -0.75 -23.31
C PRO A 337 -8.26 -1.14 -21.86
N TYR A 338 -9.10 -0.37 -21.17
CA TYR A 338 -9.42 -0.58 -19.76
C TYR A 338 -10.06 -1.95 -19.50
N GLU A 339 -10.85 -2.44 -20.46
CA GLU A 339 -11.59 -3.69 -20.40
C GLU A 339 -10.69 -4.93 -20.49
N VAL A 340 -9.48 -4.78 -21.05
CA VAL A 340 -8.50 -5.88 -21.08
C VAL A 340 -8.16 -6.24 -19.64
N SER A 341 -8.20 -7.53 -19.30
CA SER A 341 -7.87 -7.95 -17.94
C SER A 341 -6.35 -7.88 -17.68
N GLY A 342 -5.95 -7.80 -16.41
CA GLY A 342 -4.52 -7.91 -16.05
C GLY A 342 -3.90 -9.22 -16.52
N ASN A 343 -4.64 -10.34 -16.39
CA ASN A 343 -4.19 -11.66 -16.81
C ASN A 343 -4.05 -11.76 -18.33
N GLU A 344 -5.00 -11.19 -19.10
CA GLU A 344 -4.88 -11.07 -20.55
C GLU A 344 -3.61 -10.29 -20.92
N ALA A 345 -3.38 -9.12 -20.30
CA ALA A 345 -2.18 -8.33 -20.56
C ALA A 345 -0.87 -9.11 -20.26
N ILE A 346 -0.84 -9.84 -19.15
CA ILE A 346 0.30 -10.71 -18.78
C ILE A 346 0.50 -11.83 -19.82
N SER A 347 -0.57 -12.43 -20.34
CA SER A 347 -0.48 -13.50 -21.34
C SER A 347 0.16 -13.04 -22.67
N LEU A 348 0.17 -11.73 -22.94
CA LEU A 348 0.67 -11.14 -24.18
C LEU A 348 2.18 -10.82 -24.15
N VAL A 349 2.84 -10.93 -22.98
CA VAL A 349 4.22 -10.45 -22.77
C VAL A 349 5.19 -11.55 -22.34
N GLY A 350 6.49 -11.29 -22.50
CA GLY A 350 7.56 -12.14 -21.97
C GLY A 350 8.05 -11.70 -20.58
N SER A 351 7.77 -10.45 -20.20
CA SER A 351 8.21 -9.87 -18.94
C SER A 351 7.20 -8.87 -18.38
N ASN A 352 7.23 -8.67 -17.07
CA ASN A 352 6.41 -7.68 -16.35
C ASN A 352 7.30 -6.74 -15.54
N PHE A 353 6.94 -5.46 -15.50
CA PHE A 353 7.52 -4.45 -14.63
C PHE A 353 6.47 -3.89 -13.68
N THR A 354 6.77 -3.88 -12.39
CA THR A 354 5.97 -3.23 -11.35
C THR A 354 6.87 -2.73 -10.22
N LEU A 355 6.35 -1.92 -9.31
CA LEU A 355 7.06 -1.65 -8.05
C LEU A 355 6.59 -2.67 -7.02
N THR A 356 5.32 -2.60 -6.63
CA THR A 356 4.73 -3.43 -5.57
C THR A 356 3.40 -4.07 -5.96
N GLY A 357 3.03 -3.98 -7.23
CA GLY A 357 1.74 -4.44 -7.73
C GLY A 357 1.64 -5.95 -7.82
N THR A 358 0.49 -6.51 -7.45
CA THR A 358 0.23 -7.96 -7.46
C THR A 358 0.37 -8.62 -8.83
N LEU A 359 0.31 -7.85 -9.92
CA LEU A 359 0.62 -8.31 -11.28
C LEU A 359 2.06 -8.86 -11.39
N GLY A 360 2.99 -8.35 -10.57
CA GLY A 360 4.34 -8.89 -10.46
C GLY A 360 4.37 -10.31 -9.92
N LEU A 361 3.58 -10.62 -8.90
CA LEU A 361 3.41 -11.98 -8.39
C LEU A 361 2.77 -12.88 -9.46
N GLN A 362 1.67 -12.44 -10.07
CA GLN A 362 0.97 -13.23 -11.09
C GLN A 362 1.88 -13.57 -12.28
N ALA A 363 2.67 -12.60 -12.77
CA ALA A 363 3.64 -12.84 -13.82
C ALA A 363 4.69 -13.89 -13.41
N ALA A 364 5.16 -13.84 -12.16
CA ALA A 364 6.12 -14.81 -11.65
C ALA A 364 5.53 -16.23 -11.54
N LEU A 365 4.30 -16.36 -11.05
CA LEU A 365 3.58 -17.63 -10.96
C LEU A 365 3.25 -18.22 -12.35
N LEU A 366 3.21 -17.40 -13.40
CA LEU A 366 3.06 -17.83 -14.79
C LEU A 366 4.39 -18.09 -15.51
N GLY A 367 5.52 -18.05 -14.79
CA GLY A 367 6.84 -18.40 -15.32
C GLY A 367 7.56 -17.27 -16.07
N LEU A 368 6.98 -16.07 -16.11
CA LEU A 368 7.58 -14.91 -16.78
C LEU A 368 8.70 -14.29 -15.93
N VAL A 369 9.53 -13.49 -16.58
CA VAL A 369 10.48 -12.60 -15.89
C VAL A 369 9.69 -11.47 -15.25
N SER A 370 9.73 -11.38 -13.92
CA SER A 370 9.01 -10.37 -13.15
C SER A 370 9.98 -9.43 -12.46
N VAL A 371 9.95 -8.17 -12.87
CA VAL A 371 10.73 -7.08 -12.29
C VAL A 371 9.87 -6.38 -11.24
N ALA A 372 10.34 -6.30 -10.01
CA ALA A 372 9.62 -5.71 -8.87
C ALA A 372 10.57 -5.02 -7.88
N SER A 373 10.08 -4.06 -7.11
CA SER A 373 10.76 -3.65 -5.88
C SER A 373 10.56 -4.74 -4.82
N PRO A 374 11.48 -4.92 -3.85
CA PRO A 374 11.26 -5.81 -2.72
C PRO A 374 9.92 -5.55 -2.01
N THR A 375 9.09 -6.58 -1.90
CA THR A 375 7.76 -6.53 -1.26
C THR A 375 7.36 -7.92 -0.73
N TYR A 376 6.21 -8.02 -0.05
CA TYR A 376 5.79 -9.19 0.72
C TYR A 376 5.68 -10.51 -0.06
N TYR A 377 5.63 -10.46 -1.38
CA TYR A 377 5.58 -11.66 -2.23
C TYR A 377 6.92 -11.98 -2.91
N THR A 378 7.93 -11.11 -2.80
CA THR A 378 9.21 -11.31 -3.49
C THR A 378 10.08 -12.32 -2.76
N THR A 379 10.64 -13.26 -3.52
CA THR A 379 11.56 -14.30 -3.03
C THR A 379 12.90 -14.24 -3.78
N PRO A 380 14.04 -14.50 -3.11
CA PRO A 380 15.34 -14.58 -3.76
C PRO A 380 15.33 -15.62 -4.89
N GLY A 381 15.83 -15.22 -6.06
CA GLY A 381 15.94 -16.09 -7.23
C GLY A 381 14.66 -16.22 -8.08
N ASP A 382 13.51 -15.73 -7.60
CA ASP A 382 12.25 -15.82 -8.36
C ASP A 382 11.81 -14.47 -8.95
N PHE A 383 12.49 -13.36 -8.63
CA PHE A 383 12.18 -12.01 -9.12
C PHE A 383 13.48 -11.27 -9.47
N LEU A 384 13.43 -10.41 -10.49
CA LEU A 384 14.46 -9.39 -10.69
C LEU A 384 14.10 -8.19 -9.82
N THR A 385 14.82 -8.01 -8.72
CA THR A 385 14.53 -6.93 -7.78
C THR A 385 15.37 -5.69 -8.03
N PHE A 386 14.79 -4.52 -7.80
CA PHE A 386 15.51 -3.24 -7.81
C PHE A 386 15.11 -2.40 -6.59
N ASN A 387 16.06 -1.69 -6.00
CA ASN A 387 15.87 -0.90 -4.78
C ASN A 387 16.33 0.56 -4.93
N SER A 388 16.76 0.97 -6.14
CA SER A 388 17.19 2.32 -6.45
C SER A 388 16.78 2.73 -7.85
N ARG A 389 16.58 4.03 -8.05
CA ARG A 389 16.28 4.60 -9.37
C ARG A 389 17.48 4.42 -10.32
N ALA A 390 18.69 4.40 -9.77
CA ALA A 390 19.93 4.21 -10.51
C ALA A 390 20.05 2.83 -11.19
N ALA A 391 19.33 1.81 -10.70
CA ALA A 391 19.35 0.47 -11.31
C ALA A 391 18.48 0.36 -12.57
N ILE A 392 17.58 1.32 -12.81
CA ILE A 392 16.59 1.26 -13.90
C ILE A 392 17.22 1.09 -15.30
N PRO A 393 18.30 1.81 -15.66
CA PRO A 393 18.91 1.68 -16.99
C PRO A 393 19.37 0.26 -17.33
N ASP A 394 19.72 -0.55 -16.33
CA ASP A 394 20.27 -1.91 -16.52
C ASP A 394 19.18 -2.99 -16.58
N LEU A 395 17.95 -2.69 -16.13
CA LEU A 395 16.84 -3.64 -16.08
C LEU A 395 16.55 -4.32 -17.43
N PRO A 396 16.54 -3.63 -18.58
CA PRO A 396 16.26 -4.28 -19.86
C PRO A 396 17.30 -5.34 -20.23
N ALA A 397 18.57 -5.11 -19.93
CA ALA A 397 19.65 -6.07 -20.19
C ALA A 397 19.51 -7.29 -19.26
N LEU A 398 19.19 -7.06 -17.98
CA LEU A 398 18.92 -8.13 -17.02
C LEU A 398 17.71 -8.99 -17.43
N VAL A 399 16.63 -8.37 -17.90
CA VAL A 399 15.46 -9.08 -18.42
C VAL A 399 15.82 -9.95 -19.63
N GLN A 400 16.64 -9.45 -20.56
CA GLN A 400 17.08 -10.23 -21.73
C GLN A 400 17.98 -11.39 -21.37
N ALA A 401 18.86 -11.21 -20.38
CA ALA A 401 19.78 -12.24 -19.91
C ALA A 401 19.09 -13.31 -19.04
N THR A 402 17.91 -13.02 -18.50
CA THR A 402 17.18 -13.92 -17.61
C THR A 402 16.28 -14.85 -18.42
N PRO A 403 16.56 -16.16 -18.46
CA PRO A 403 15.66 -17.09 -19.13
C PRO A 403 14.34 -17.22 -18.35
N PRO A 404 13.22 -17.59 -19.01
CA PRO A 404 12.01 -18.00 -18.33
C PRO A 404 12.27 -19.15 -17.34
N ALA A 405 11.43 -19.26 -16.31
CA ALA A 405 11.61 -20.28 -15.28
C ALA A 405 11.48 -21.69 -15.88
N THR A 406 12.56 -22.49 -15.81
CA THR A 406 12.58 -23.88 -16.30
C THR A 406 11.89 -24.86 -15.35
N ALA A 407 11.86 -24.56 -14.05
CA ALA A 407 11.19 -25.34 -13.02
C ALA A 407 10.03 -24.53 -12.41
N LEU A 408 8.97 -24.31 -13.20
CA LEU A 408 7.84 -23.47 -12.82
C LEU A 408 7.16 -23.93 -11.52
N GLU A 409 6.93 -25.23 -11.37
CA GLU A 409 6.30 -25.81 -10.17
C GLU A 409 7.11 -25.49 -8.91
N GLN A 410 8.43 -25.68 -8.95
CA GLN A 410 9.32 -25.37 -7.82
C GLN A 410 9.32 -23.87 -7.49
N ARG A 411 9.24 -22.99 -8.50
CA ARG A 411 9.11 -21.55 -8.29
C ARG A 411 7.78 -21.21 -7.62
N GLN A 412 6.67 -21.78 -8.10
CA GLN A 412 5.35 -21.59 -7.50
C GLN A 412 5.33 -22.06 -6.03
N GLU A 413 5.91 -23.22 -5.75
CA GLU A 413 6.04 -23.77 -4.39
C GLU A 413 6.85 -22.83 -3.48
N ARG A 414 8.01 -22.33 -3.91
CA ARG A 414 8.82 -21.39 -3.11
C ARG A 414 8.08 -20.10 -2.80
N ILE A 415 7.43 -19.51 -3.80
CA ILE A 415 6.69 -18.25 -3.66
C ILE A 415 5.50 -18.45 -2.70
N LEU A 416 4.70 -19.50 -2.88
CA LEU A 416 3.53 -19.74 -2.04
C LEU A 416 3.91 -20.19 -0.63
N THR A 417 4.99 -20.95 -0.48
CA THR A 417 5.58 -21.26 0.83
C THR A 417 5.96 -19.97 1.56
N HIS A 418 6.60 -19.02 0.87
CA HIS A 418 6.94 -17.71 1.43
C HIS A 418 5.70 -16.97 1.93
N LEU A 419 4.64 -16.88 1.11
CA LEU A 419 3.40 -16.19 1.47
C LEU A 419 2.66 -16.86 2.63
N LEU A 420 2.61 -18.18 2.65
CA LEU A 420 1.98 -18.96 3.71
C LEU A 420 2.68 -18.82 5.05
N GLN A 421 4.01 -18.67 5.08
CA GLN A 421 4.76 -18.46 6.32
C GLN A 421 4.42 -17.14 7.05
N GLY A 422 3.86 -16.15 6.35
CA GLY A 422 3.39 -14.90 6.94
C GLY A 422 1.88 -14.71 6.91
N SER A 423 1.13 -15.72 6.45
CA SER A 423 -0.33 -15.71 6.42
C SER A 423 -0.90 -16.62 7.50
N PHE A 424 -2.10 -16.32 7.96
CA PHE A 424 -2.85 -17.11 8.93
C PHE A 424 -4.35 -17.01 8.63
N GLU A 425 -5.14 -17.97 9.11
CA GLU A 425 -6.59 -17.95 8.92
C GLU A 425 -7.21 -16.70 9.56
N GLY A 426 -8.09 -16.01 8.85
CA GLY A 426 -8.76 -14.84 9.40
C GLY A 426 -9.41 -13.97 8.34
N ASP A 427 -10.68 -13.62 8.58
CA ASP A 427 -11.42 -12.70 7.72
C ASP A 427 -11.03 -11.25 8.02
N PHE A 428 -10.05 -10.76 7.26
CA PHE A 428 -9.62 -9.36 7.31
C PHE A 428 -10.77 -8.38 7.08
N PHE A 429 -11.77 -8.73 6.27
CA PHE A 429 -12.86 -7.82 5.91
C PHE A 429 -14.02 -7.83 6.90
N SER A 430 -13.91 -8.56 8.02
CA SER A 430 -14.90 -8.60 9.09
C SER A 430 -15.21 -7.23 9.73
N PHE A 431 -14.41 -6.19 9.48
CA PHE A 431 -14.71 -4.81 9.87
C PHE A 431 -15.84 -4.17 9.04
N ARG A 432 -16.14 -4.69 7.84
CA ARG A 432 -17.15 -4.12 6.95
C ARG A 432 -18.54 -4.39 7.50
N GLY A 433 -19.26 -3.33 7.86
CA GLY A 433 -20.58 -3.47 8.46
C GLY A 433 -20.56 -4.04 9.88
N PHE A 434 -19.40 -4.01 10.55
CA PHE A 434 -19.26 -4.50 11.91
C PHE A 434 -20.22 -3.78 12.87
N SER A 435 -20.86 -4.56 13.74
CA SER A 435 -21.71 -4.09 14.83
C SER A 435 -21.26 -4.73 16.14
N SER A 436 -21.16 -3.94 17.21
CA SER A 436 -20.83 -4.45 18.56
C SER A 436 -21.91 -5.37 19.11
N ASP A 437 -23.17 -5.14 18.72
CA ASP A 437 -24.32 -5.87 19.26
C ASP A 437 -24.48 -7.25 18.62
N ALA A 438 -23.90 -7.43 17.42
CA ALA A 438 -23.91 -8.67 16.66
C ALA A 438 -22.58 -8.80 15.89
N PRO A 439 -21.47 -9.08 16.60
CA PRO A 439 -20.15 -9.14 15.98
C PRO A 439 -20.08 -10.28 14.96
N HIS A 440 -19.43 -10.02 13.82
CA HIS A 440 -19.22 -11.03 12.78
C HIS A 440 -18.35 -12.17 13.35
N PRO A 441 -18.73 -13.45 13.21
CA PRO A 441 -17.96 -14.57 13.76
C PRO A 441 -16.49 -14.58 13.32
N GLY A 442 -16.23 -14.21 12.06
CA GLY A 442 -14.88 -14.10 11.51
C GLY A 442 -13.99 -13.05 12.20
N ALA A 443 -14.56 -12.04 12.88
CA ALA A 443 -13.77 -11.06 13.63
C ALA A 443 -13.13 -11.68 14.88
N LYS A 444 -13.84 -12.58 15.56
CA LYS A 444 -13.32 -13.29 16.72
C LYS A 444 -12.23 -14.29 16.33
N THR A 445 -12.48 -15.11 15.30
CA THR A 445 -11.48 -16.05 14.76
C THR A 445 -10.22 -15.31 14.33
N LEU A 446 -10.37 -14.20 13.60
CA LEU A 446 -9.24 -13.33 13.25
C LEU A 446 -8.48 -12.85 14.49
N ALA A 447 -9.18 -12.39 15.52
CA ALA A 447 -8.56 -11.84 16.72
C ALA A 447 -7.75 -12.88 17.51
N GLU A 448 -8.29 -14.09 17.66
CA GLU A 448 -7.61 -15.19 18.35
C GLU A 448 -6.33 -15.59 17.60
N GLU A 449 -6.42 -15.77 16.28
CA GLU A 449 -5.27 -16.10 15.43
C GLU A 449 -4.22 -14.98 15.44
N LEU A 450 -4.66 -13.74 15.28
CA LEU A 450 -3.81 -12.56 15.33
C LEU A 450 -3.09 -12.45 16.67
N GLY A 451 -3.78 -12.69 17.79
CA GLY A 451 -3.19 -12.75 19.12
C GLY A 451 -2.02 -13.74 19.20
N ARG A 452 -2.20 -14.95 18.66
CA ARG A 452 -1.12 -15.97 18.58
C ARG A 452 0.07 -15.47 17.76
N GLN A 453 -0.16 -14.86 16.60
CA GLN A 453 0.91 -14.34 15.75
C GLN A 453 1.68 -13.18 16.43
N LEU A 454 0.98 -12.26 17.08
CA LEU A 454 1.61 -11.11 17.76
C LEU A 454 2.48 -11.54 18.94
N ARG A 455 2.08 -12.58 19.69
CA ARG A 455 2.93 -13.16 20.75
C ARG A 455 4.21 -13.78 20.17
N ALA A 456 4.13 -14.43 19.01
CA ALA A 456 5.32 -14.93 18.31
C ALA A 456 6.27 -13.79 17.91
N VAL A 457 5.76 -12.65 17.42
CA VAL A 457 6.56 -11.46 17.11
C VAL A 457 7.25 -10.91 18.36
N LEU A 458 6.52 -10.80 19.49
CA LEU A 458 7.08 -10.33 20.76
C LEU A 458 8.20 -11.24 21.27
N ASN A 459 8.00 -12.56 21.22
CA ASN A 459 9.00 -13.52 21.68
C ASN A 459 10.29 -13.42 20.87
N ARG A 460 10.19 -13.29 19.55
CA ARG A 460 11.36 -13.09 18.67
C ARG A 460 12.06 -11.76 18.92
N SER A 461 11.30 -10.69 19.12
CA SER A 461 11.85 -9.36 19.40
C SER A 461 12.64 -9.35 20.71
N ARG A 462 12.15 -10.06 21.75
CA ARG A 462 12.86 -10.25 23.02
C ARG A 462 14.15 -11.05 22.82
N GLN A 463 14.09 -12.14 22.05
CA GLN A 463 15.28 -12.95 21.74
C GLN A 463 16.36 -12.12 21.01
N ALA A 464 15.96 -11.30 20.04
CA ALA A 464 16.89 -10.44 19.28
C ALA A 464 17.53 -9.31 20.11
N LEU A 465 16.93 -8.91 21.24
CA LEU A 465 17.52 -7.93 22.16
C LEU A 465 18.51 -8.56 23.16
N HIS A 466 18.47 -9.89 23.32
CA HIS A 466 19.35 -10.63 24.23
C HIS A 466 20.54 -11.31 23.52
N ALA A 467 20.49 -11.42 22.20
CA ALA A 467 21.60 -11.82 21.34
C ALA A 467 22.45 -10.60 20.97
#